data_AF-A0A6J6SIS5-F1
#
_entry.id   AF-A0A6J6SIS5-F1
#
_cell.length_a   1.000
_cell.length_b   1.000
_cell.length_c   1.000
_cell.angle_alpha   90.00
_cell.angle_beta   90.00
_cell.angle_gamma   90.00
#
_symmetry.space_group_name_H-M   'P 1'
#
loop_
_entity.id
_entity.type
_entity.pdbx_description
1 polymer ?
#
loop_
_entity_poly.entity_id
_entity_poly.type
_entity_poly.pdbx_seq_one_letter_code
_entity_poly.pdbx_strand_id
1 'polypeptide(L)'
;MAACHLCGTEMSTGASCTLEVLHRHGQPFPMARYGNEPSRPAAVGRCGDCGVAPGAFHHPGCDLQDCPACGGQLLSCGCSFDEDGFEQDDDEDEEDVEFDLDGRQGNGW
;
A
#
# COMPACT_ATOMS: atom_id res chain seq x y z
N MET A 1 -12.77 10.24 -10.81
CA MET A 1 -11.99 9.05 -11.19
C MET A 1 -10.70 9.08 -10.41
N ALA A 2 -10.31 7.95 -9.84
CA ALA A 2 -9.10 7.82 -9.02
C ALA A 2 -8.08 6.96 -9.76
N ALA A 3 -6.81 7.38 -9.73
CA ALA A 3 -5.72 6.56 -10.23
C ALA A 3 -5.21 5.67 -9.10
N CYS A 4 -4.94 4.40 -9.41
CA CYS A 4 -4.33 3.48 -8.48
C CYS A 4 -2.89 3.89 -8.22
N HIS A 5 -2.52 4.12 -6.96
CA HIS A 5 -1.17 4.55 -6.59
C HIS A 5 -0.07 3.51 -6.90
N LEU A 6 -0.42 2.21 -7.00
CA LEU A 6 0.56 1.15 -7.26
C LEU A 6 0.83 0.89 -8.75
N CYS A 7 -0.17 1.05 -9.62
CA CYS A 7 -0.02 0.74 -11.05
C CYS A 7 -0.21 1.95 -11.98
N GLY A 8 -0.66 3.09 -11.44
CA GLY A 8 -0.87 4.33 -12.19
C GLY A 8 -2.09 4.35 -13.11
N THR A 9 -2.81 3.24 -13.28
CA THR A 9 -4.02 3.20 -14.12
C THR A 9 -5.26 3.65 -13.36
N GLU A 10 -6.31 4.02 -14.09
CA GLU A 10 -7.60 4.38 -13.50
C GLU A 10 -8.27 3.15 -12.85
N MET A 11 -8.80 3.33 -11.64
CA MET A 11 -9.24 2.21 -10.79
C MET A 11 -10.52 1.50 -11.25
N SER A 12 -11.41 2.17 -11.98
CA SER A 12 -12.73 1.64 -12.38
C SER A 12 -12.77 1.11 -13.82
N THR A 13 -11.80 1.49 -14.64
CA THR A 13 -11.69 1.16 -16.07
C THR A 13 -10.40 0.42 -16.41
N GLY A 14 -9.44 0.37 -15.46
CA GLY A 14 -8.25 -0.45 -15.55
C GLY A 14 -8.59 -1.93 -15.79
N ALA A 15 -7.81 -2.58 -16.66
CA ALA A 15 -8.05 -3.99 -16.99
C ALA A 15 -7.64 -4.93 -15.83
N SER A 16 -6.59 -4.56 -15.09
CA SER A 16 -6.00 -5.26 -13.96
C SER A 16 -5.02 -4.33 -13.25
N CYS A 17 -4.84 -4.49 -11.94
CA CYS A 17 -3.67 -3.95 -11.26
C CYS A 17 -2.42 -4.80 -11.53
N THR A 18 -1.26 -4.25 -11.19
CA THR A 18 0.06 -4.91 -11.22
C THR A 18 0.51 -5.42 -9.84
N LEU A 19 -0.27 -5.16 -8.78
CA LEU A 19 0.03 -5.66 -7.43
C LEU A 19 -0.29 -7.16 -7.33
N GLU A 20 0.74 -7.99 -7.30
CA GLU A 20 0.61 -9.45 -7.23
C GLU A 20 0.82 -10.01 -5.82
N VAL A 21 1.57 -9.28 -4.98
CA VAL A 21 2.00 -9.72 -3.65
C VAL A 21 1.95 -8.52 -2.72
N LEU A 22 1.41 -8.72 -1.52
CA LEU A 22 1.57 -7.81 -0.40
C LEU A 22 2.58 -8.38 0.58
N HIS A 23 3.32 -7.53 1.29
CA HIS A 23 4.26 -7.95 2.31
C HIS A 23 3.77 -7.56 3.69
N ARG A 24 3.99 -8.42 4.67
CA ARG A 24 3.69 -8.11 6.07
C ARG A 24 4.88 -8.50 6.92
N HIS A 25 5.57 -7.51 7.47
CA HIS A 25 6.84 -7.70 8.16
C HIS A 25 7.86 -8.42 7.25
N GLY A 26 7.89 -8.06 5.96
CA GLY A 26 8.75 -8.68 4.95
C GLY A 26 8.32 -10.09 4.50
N GLN A 27 7.26 -10.68 5.05
CA GLN A 27 6.74 -11.96 4.58
C GLN A 27 5.80 -11.74 3.37
N PRO A 28 5.99 -12.42 2.23
CA PRO A 28 5.13 -12.26 1.06
C PRO A 28 3.79 -13.00 1.22
N PHE A 29 2.72 -12.33 0.80
CA PHE A 29 1.34 -12.82 0.74
C PHE A 29 0.80 -12.62 -0.68
N PRO A 30 0.77 -13.68 -1.51
CA PRO A 30 0.26 -13.59 -2.87
C PRO A 30 -1.22 -13.23 -2.92
N MET A 31 -1.56 -12.29 -3.79
CA MET A 31 -2.94 -11.88 -4.01
C MET A 31 -3.68 -12.93 -4.84
N ALA A 32 -4.93 -13.19 -4.46
CA ALA A 32 -5.84 -13.93 -5.32
C ALA A 32 -6.32 -13.05 -6.47
N ARG A 33 -6.42 -13.63 -7.65
CA ARG A 33 -7.07 -13.00 -8.81
C ARG A 33 -8.58 -12.99 -8.60
N TYR A 34 -9.26 -11.98 -9.14
CA TYR A 34 -10.72 -11.89 -9.07
C TYR A 34 -11.39 -13.15 -9.62
N GLY A 35 -12.29 -13.76 -8.85
CA GLY A 35 -12.91 -15.03 -9.19
C GLY A 35 -12.17 -16.28 -8.70
N ASN A 36 -10.97 -16.14 -8.14
CA ASN A 36 -10.22 -17.21 -7.46
C ASN A 36 -10.11 -16.97 -5.94
N GLU A 37 -10.88 -16.01 -5.44
CA GLU A 37 -10.94 -15.61 -4.04
C GLU A 37 -11.89 -16.53 -3.26
N PRO A 38 -11.59 -16.88 -1.99
CA PRO A 38 -12.48 -17.69 -1.16
C PRO A 38 -13.89 -17.09 -1.02
N SER A 39 -14.01 -15.76 -0.92
CA SER A 39 -15.31 -15.09 -0.81
C SER A 39 -16.09 -15.04 -2.12
N ARG A 40 -15.39 -15.12 -3.26
CA ARG A 40 -15.94 -14.98 -4.60
C ARG A 40 -15.33 -15.96 -5.60
N PRO A 41 -15.55 -17.27 -5.43
CA PRO A 41 -15.10 -18.25 -6.39
C PRO A 41 -15.91 -18.15 -7.70
N ALA A 42 -15.25 -18.40 -8.83
CA ALA A 42 -15.83 -18.49 -10.16
C ALA A 42 -16.69 -17.27 -10.58
N ALA A 43 -16.23 -16.06 -10.27
CA ALA A 43 -16.89 -14.83 -10.71
C ALA A 43 -17.06 -14.80 -12.24
N VAL A 44 -18.27 -14.47 -12.72
CA VAL A 44 -18.66 -14.53 -14.14
C VAL A 44 -18.92 -13.15 -14.78
N GLY A 45 -18.61 -12.06 -14.07
CA GLY A 45 -18.76 -10.68 -14.56
C GLY A 45 -17.57 -9.83 -14.17
N ARG A 46 -17.63 -8.52 -14.45
CA ARG A 46 -16.64 -7.56 -13.91
C ARG A 46 -16.87 -7.34 -12.42
N CYS A 47 -15.79 -7.03 -11.71
CA CYS A 47 -15.86 -6.60 -10.32
C CYS A 47 -16.77 -5.38 -10.21
N GLY A 48 -17.71 -5.40 -9.26
CA GLY A 48 -18.71 -4.34 -9.11
C GLY A 48 -18.14 -3.02 -8.61
N ASP A 49 -16.92 -3.02 -8.08
CA ASP A 49 -16.25 -1.85 -7.53
C ASP A 49 -15.12 -1.36 -8.46
N CYS A 50 -14.01 -2.11 -8.56
CA CYS A 50 -12.88 -1.73 -9.42
C CYS A 50 -13.02 -2.14 -10.91
N GLY A 51 -14.11 -2.77 -11.33
CA GLY A 51 -14.38 -3.03 -12.75
C GLY A 51 -13.50 -4.08 -13.46
N VAL A 52 -12.52 -4.69 -12.79
CA VAL A 52 -11.62 -5.69 -13.39
C VAL A 52 -12.37 -6.96 -13.82
N ALA A 53 -11.85 -7.66 -14.83
CA ALA A 53 -12.44 -8.91 -15.33
C ALA A 53 -12.02 -10.12 -14.46
N PRO A 54 -12.74 -11.25 -14.49
CA PRO A 54 -12.31 -12.47 -13.82
C PRO A 54 -10.91 -12.88 -14.27
N GLY A 55 -10.06 -13.27 -13.32
CA GLY A 55 -8.65 -13.61 -13.55
C GLY A 55 -7.68 -12.41 -13.48
N ALA A 56 -8.16 -11.17 -13.39
CA ALA A 56 -7.33 -10.00 -13.17
C ALA A 56 -7.06 -9.75 -11.67
N PHE A 57 -6.06 -8.94 -11.35
CA PHE A 57 -5.84 -8.44 -9.99
C PHE A 57 -6.69 -7.19 -9.74
N HIS A 58 -7.33 -7.13 -8.58
CA HIS A 58 -8.04 -5.93 -8.12
C HIS A 58 -7.07 -4.77 -7.92
N HIS A 59 -7.57 -3.54 -8.10
CA HIS A 59 -6.87 -2.34 -7.65
C HIS A 59 -7.00 -2.23 -6.12
N PRO A 60 -5.91 -1.97 -5.38
CA PRO A 60 -5.97 -1.69 -3.94
C PRO A 60 -7.00 -0.62 -3.62
N GLY A 61 -7.73 -0.82 -2.52
CA GLY A 61 -8.90 -0.01 -2.18
C GLY A 61 -10.23 -0.59 -2.67
N CYS A 62 -10.21 -1.75 -3.35
CA CYS A 62 -11.41 -2.43 -3.81
C CYS A 62 -12.23 -3.03 -2.65
N ASP A 63 -13.52 -2.70 -2.57
CA ASP A 63 -14.47 -3.23 -1.59
C ASP A 63 -14.70 -4.76 -1.72
N LEU A 64 -14.31 -5.35 -2.84
CA LEU A 64 -14.57 -6.76 -3.10
C LEU A 64 -13.33 -7.65 -2.98
N GLN A 65 -12.17 -7.07 -2.71
CA GLN A 65 -10.89 -7.77 -2.65
C GLN A 65 -10.72 -8.50 -1.31
N ASP A 66 -10.36 -9.78 -1.38
CA ASP A 66 -10.00 -10.55 -0.19
C ASP A 66 -8.57 -10.24 0.26
N CYS A 67 -8.39 -10.12 1.58
CA CYS A 67 -7.10 -10.02 2.25
C CYS A 67 -6.35 -11.34 2.11
N PRO A 68 -5.13 -11.35 1.56
CA PRO A 68 -4.38 -12.60 1.36
C PRO A 68 -3.88 -13.21 2.69
N ALA A 69 -3.86 -12.42 3.78
CA ALA A 69 -3.39 -12.87 5.08
C ALA A 69 -4.49 -13.52 5.93
N CYS A 70 -5.70 -12.95 5.94
CA CYS A 70 -6.78 -13.41 6.83
C CYS A 70 -8.06 -13.88 6.10
N GLY A 71 -8.16 -13.64 4.79
CA GLY A 71 -9.35 -13.99 3.98
C GLY A 71 -10.58 -13.10 4.22
N GLY A 72 -10.49 -12.08 5.07
CA GLY A 72 -11.51 -11.02 5.18
C GLY A 72 -11.42 -10.01 4.04
N GLN A 73 -12.23 -8.95 4.05
CA GLN A 73 -12.12 -7.87 3.06
C GLN A 73 -10.82 -7.08 3.29
N LEU A 74 -9.96 -6.92 2.28
CA LEU A 74 -8.66 -6.25 2.41
C LEU A 74 -8.81 -4.83 2.97
N LEU A 75 -9.76 -4.05 2.45
CA LEU A 75 -9.97 -2.65 2.83
C LEU A 75 -10.33 -2.44 4.32
N SER A 76 -10.97 -3.41 4.97
CA SER A 76 -11.48 -3.26 6.34
C SER A 76 -10.92 -4.28 7.34
N CYS A 77 -10.04 -5.18 6.89
CA CYS A 77 -9.37 -6.09 7.79
C CYS A 77 -8.35 -5.35 8.66
N GLY A 78 -8.03 -5.90 9.84
CA GLY A 78 -6.99 -5.35 10.72
C GLY A 78 -5.57 -5.78 10.36
N CYS A 79 -5.34 -6.29 9.14
CA CYS A 79 -4.00 -6.66 8.70
C CYS A 79 -3.29 -5.42 8.16
N SER A 80 -2.07 -5.18 8.60
CA SER A 80 -1.18 -4.14 8.08
C SER A 80 -0.22 -4.74 7.07
N PHE A 81 -0.09 -4.11 5.91
CA PHE A 81 0.88 -4.48 4.88
C PHE A 81 1.91 -3.37 4.69
N ASP A 82 3.10 -3.77 4.27
CA ASP A 82 4.24 -2.88 4.09
C ASP A 82 3.98 -1.87 2.94
N GLU A 83 3.04 -2.19 2.03
CA GLU A 83 2.58 -1.35 0.92
C GLU A 83 1.49 -0.33 1.30
N ASP A 84 0.92 -0.40 2.52
CA ASP A 84 -0.10 0.53 2.98
C ASP A 84 0.49 1.92 3.33
N GLY A 85 1.80 1.99 3.57
CA GLY A 85 2.50 3.17 4.07
C GLY A 85 3.62 3.63 3.15
N PHE A 86 3.31 4.52 2.22
CA PHE A 86 4.26 5.56 1.82
C PHE A 86 3.89 6.81 2.61
N GLU A 87 4.20 6.82 3.91
CA GLU A 87 4.44 8.11 4.52
C GLU A 87 5.68 8.65 3.81
N GLN A 88 5.48 9.75 3.11
CA GLN A 88 6.55 10.57 2.58
C GLN A 88 7.47 10.90 3.75
N ASP A 89 8.59 10.17 3.86
CA ASP A 89 9.76 10.64 4.59
C ASP A 89 10.31 11.80 3.77
N ASP A 90 9.64 12.95 3.85
CA ASP A 90 10.14 14.24 3.40
C ASP A 90 11.23 14.67 4.40
N ASP A 91 12.42 14.12 4.21
CA ASP A 91 13.74 14.58 4.68
C ASP A 91 13.73 15.67 5.79
N GLU A 92 13.90 15.22 7.04
CA GLU A 92 14.38 16.04 8.16
C GLU A 92 15.87 16.41 7.94
N ASP A 93 16.18 17.33 7.03
CA ASP A 93 17.54 17.89 6.85
C ASP A 93 17.54 19.42 7.01
N GLU A 94 17.56 19.92 8.27
CA GLU A 94 18.04 21.26 8.64
C GLU A 94 18.46 21.29 10.13
N GLU A 95 19.40 20.41 10.54
CA GLU A 95 20.16 20.62 11.79
C GLU A 95 21.42 21.44 11.49
N ASP A 96 21.31 22.77 11.54
CA ASP A 96 22.45 23.68 11.57
C ASP A 96 23.19 23.56 12.93
N VAL A 97 24.29 22.81 12.94
CA VAL A 97 25.24 22.75 14.06
C VAL A 97 26.09 24.02 14.14
N GLU A 98 25.65 25.02 14.91
CA GLU A 98 26.51 26.14 15.31
C GLU A 98 27.56 25.67 16.34
N PHE A 99 28.71 25.20 15.86
CA PHE A 99 29.91 24.97 16.67
C PHE A 99 30.74 26.26 16.72
N ASP A 100 30.34 27.21 17.57
CA ASP A 100 31.11 28.43 17.81
C ASP A 100 32.31 28.13 18.72
N LEU A 101 33.43 27.79 18.09
CA LEU A 101 34.77 27.85 18.68
C LEU A 101 35.27 29.29 18.67
N ASP A 102 35.01 30.06 19.74
CA ASP A 102 35.89 31.17 20.06
C ASP A 102 36.21 31.22 21.56
N GLY A 103 37.49 31.02 21.83
CA GLY A 103 38.01 30.86 23.17
C GLY A 103 38.04 32.16 23.95
N ARG A 104 37.57 32.10 25.21
CA ARG A 104 38.12 32.99 26.22
C ARG A 104 38.16 32.33 27.59
N GLN A 105 39.40 32.07 28.00
CA GLN A 105 39.78 31.76 29.36
C GLN A 105 39.34 32.90 30.29
N GLY A 106 38.72 32.56 31.41
CA GLY A 106 38.34 33.50 32.46
C GLY A 106 38.07 32.75 33.76
N ASN A 107 39.03 32.82 34.66
CA ASN A 107 39.12 32.22 35.99
C ASN A 107 38.73 33.23 37.09
N GLY A 108 38.13 32.74 38.19
CA GLY A 108 37.98 33.46 39.48
C GLY A 108 36.69 34.29 39.59
N TRP A 109 35.96 34.32 40.71
CA TRP A 109 36.21 33.96 42.12
C TRP A 109 34.92 33.43 42.75
#